data_AF-A0A523IBB4-F1
#
_entry.id   AF-A0A523IBB4-F1
#
_cell.length_a   1.000
_cell.length_b   1.000
_cell.length_c   1.000
_cell.angle_alpha   90.00
_cell.angle_beta   90.00
_cell.angle_gamma   90.00
#
_symmetry.space_group_name_H-M   'P 1'
#
loop_
_entity.id
_entity.type
_entity.pdbx_description
1 polymer ?
#
loop_
_entity_poly.entity_id
_entity_poly.type
_entity_poly.pdbx_seq_one_letter_code
_entity_poly.pdbx_strand_id
1 'polypeptide(L)'
;MTVKLRKRKLANGNESLYLDIYQSGKRAYEFLGLYLTKDKTASKGTLELAKAIQAKRLVEIQNSEYGFVPHFKKKANFVDYFARIAQGKPRDDTAWNNALKHLQAFTSGRIQFSAVTDDWLETFKTYLVTKVSQNTAHTYFSKIKAALRQAVKEKI
;
A
#
# COMPACT_ATOMS: atom_id res chain seq x y z
N MET A 1 9.75 -0.78 9.93
CA MET A 1 10.10 0.66 9.87
C MET A 1 9.87 1.31 11.24
N THR A 2 10.70 2.27 11.66
CA THR A 2 10.46 3.09 12.87
C THR A 2 10.92 4.52 12.67
N VAL A 3 10.15 5.50 13.16
CA VAL A 3 10.53 6.92 13.19
C VAL A 3 10.49 7.40 14.63
N LYS A 4 11.64 7.73 15.23
CA LYS A 4 11.73 8.20 16.63
C LYS A 4 12.21 9.64 16.68
N LEU A 5 11.48 10.50 17.38
CA LEU A 5 11.95 11.85 17.72
C LEU A 5 13.03 11.75 18.82
N ARG A 6 14.20 12.34 18.56
CA ARG A 6 15.32 12.39 19.49
C ARG A 6 15.82 13.81 19.68
N LYS A 7 16.62 13.99 20.74
CA LYS A 7 17.23 15.25 21.11
C LYS A 7 18.75 15.12 21.16
N ARG A 8 19.46 16.18 20.78
CA ARG A 8 20.91 16.31 20.91
C ARG A 8 21.24 17.63 21.60
N LYS A 9 21.96 17.56 22.72
CA LYS A 9 22.46 18.77 23.41
C LYS A 9 23.51 19.48 22.55
N LEU A 10 23.43 20.80 22.49
CA LEU A 10 24.39 21.67 21.82
C LEU A 10 25.30 22.36 22.83
N ALA A 11 26.45 22.84 22.36
CA ALA A 11 27.43 23.54 23.20
C ALA A 11 26.86 24.82 23.86
N ASN A 12 25.87 25.46 23.23
CA ASN A 12 25.19 26.64 23.78
C ASN A 12 24.10 26.33 24.82
N GLY A 13 23.92 25.04 25.19
CA GLY A 13 22.93 24.60 26.19
C GLY A 13 21.51 24.36 25.65
N ASN A 14 21.26 24.62 24.36
CA ASN A 14 20.00 24.27 23.70
C ASN A 14 19.98 22.80 23.25
N GLU A 15 18.80 22.25 22.98
CA GLU A 15 18.65 20.89 22.43
C GLU A 15 18.15 20.94 20.98
N SER A 16 18.88 20.34 20.05
CA SER A 16 18.44 20.17 18.66
C SER A 16 17.57 18.91 18.52
N LEU A 17 16.46 19.02 17.81
CA LEU A 17 15.53 17.92 17.52
C LEU A 17 15.83 17.27 16.17
N TYR A 18 15.82 15.95 16.13
CA TYR A 18 16.02 15.17 14.91
C TYR A 18 15.20 13.89 14.93
N LEU A 19 14.90 13.35 13.74
CA LEU A 19 14.28 12.05 13.57
C LEU A 19 15.36 10.98 13.37
N ASP A 20 15.23 9.90 14.10
CA ASP A 20 15.97 8.65 13.93
C ASP A 20 15.07 7.67 13.17
N ILE A 21 15.40 7.46 11.90
CA ILE A 21 14.59 6.73 10.94
C ILE A 21 15.28 5.38 10.65
N TYR A 22 14.54 4.29 10.84
CA TYR A 22 14.97 2.95 10.46
C TYR A 22 13.99 2.36 9.45
N GLN A 23 14.46 2.12 8.23
CA GLN A 23 13.65 1.67 7.10
C GLN A 23 14.46 0.69 6.25
N SER A 24 13.88 -0.46 5.91
CA SER A 24 14.51 -1.48 5.02
C SER A 24 15.97 -1.82 5.36
N GLY A 25 16.28 -2.01 6.64
CA GLY A 25 17.63 -2.34 7.12
C GLY A 25 18.62 -1.15 7.17
N LYS A 26 18.23 0.03 6.67
CA LYS A 26 19.05 1.25 6.66
C LYS A 26 18.58 2.22 7.75
N ARG A 27 19.55 2.84 8.42
CA ARG A 27 19.31 3.89 9.42
C ARG A 27 19.69 5.24 8.85
N ALA A 28 18.80 6.22 8.97
CA ALA A 28 19.01 7.58 8.55
C ALA A 28 18.65 8.56 9.68
N TYR A 29 19.32 9.71 9.68
CA TYR A 29 19.03 10.78 10.62
C TYR A 29 18.60 12.03 9.86
N GLU A 30 17.52 12.65 10.33
CA GLU A 30 16.98 13.86 9.75
C GLU A 30 16.90 14.95 10.81
N PHE A 31 17.74 15.98 10.68
CA PHE A 31 17.73 17.12 11.59
C PHE A 31 16.59 18.07 11.24
N LEU A 32 15.73 18.39 12.21
CA LEU A 32 14.52 19.18 11.96
C LEU A 32 14.77 20.69 11.89
N GLY A 33 15.97 21.15 12.27
CA GLY A 33 16.25 22.57 12.47
C GLY A 33 15.46 23.21 13.61
N LEU A 34 14.81 22.38 14.45
CA LEU A 34 14.06 22.81 15.62
C LEU A 34 14.92 22.70 16.87
N TYR A 35 14.84 23.70 17.74
CA TYR A 35 15.66 23.80 18.94
C TYR A 35 14.80 24.05 20.17
N LEU A 36 15.05 23.30 21.24
CA LEU A 36 14.50 23.58 22.56
C LEU A 36 15.44 24.52 23.30
N THR A 37 14.89 25.62 23.80
CA THR A 37 15.60 26.64 24.56
C THR A 37 15.29 26.50 26.06
N LYS A 38 15.89 27.35 26.90
CA LYS A 38 15.58 27.40 28.34
C LYS A 38 14.15 27.87 28.62
N ASP A 39 13.52 28.57 27.68
CA ASP A 39 12.12 28.95 27.78
C ASP A 39 11.22 27.73 27.51
N LYS A 40 10.57 27.25 28.57
CA LYS A 40 9.70 26.07 28.54
C LYS A 40 8.43 26.29 27.72
N THR A 41 7.93 27.52 27.62
CA THR A 41 6.68 27.83 26.94
C THR A 41 6.87 27.80 25.43
N ALA A 42 7.90 28.48 24.93
CA ALA A 42 8.29 28.41 23.52
C ALA A 42 8.67 26.98 23.11
N SER A 43 9.40 26.27 23.97
CA SER A 43 9.84 24.88 23.74
C SER A 43 8.67 23.88 23.65
N LYS A 44 7.53 24.15 24.30
CA LYS A 44 6.35 23.28 24.21
C LYS A 44 5.79 23.27 22.79
N GLY A 45 5.59 24.45 22.19
CA GLY A 45 5.11 24.57 20.81
C GLY A 45 6.08 23.95 19.80
N THR A 46 7.39 24.15 19.99
CA THR A 46 8.42 23.50 19.17
C THR A 46 8.37 21.97 19.26
N LEU A 47 8.13 21.41 20.46
CA LEU A 47 8.00 19.97 20.65
C LEU A 47 6.74 19.41 20.00
N GLU A 48 5.62 20.12 20.08
CA GLU A 48 4.36 19.75 19.41
C GLU A 48 4.53 19.74 17.88
N LEU A 49 5.18 20.78 17.32
CA LEU A 49 5.53 20.81 15.91
C LEU A 49 6.42 19.63 15.51
N ALA A 50 7.44 19.31 16.32
CA ALA A 50 8.32 18.17 16.05
C ALA A 50 7.57 16.82 16.07
N LYS A 51 6.59 16.64 16.97
CA LYS A 51 5.72 15.46 16.99
C LYS A 51 4.83 15.39 15.74
N ALA A 52 4.30 16.52 15.27
CA ALA A 52 3.53 16.57 14.04
C ALA A 52 4.39 16.18 12.82
N ILE A 53 5.63 16.67 12.74
CA ILE A 53 6.58 16.28 11.69
C ILE A 53 6.93 14.79 11.77
N GLN A 54 7.15 14.26 12.98
CA GLN A 54 7.38 12.82 13.18
C GLN A 54 6.20 11.98 12.64
N ALA A 55 4.96 12.35 12.97
CA ALA A 55 3.77 11.66 12.51
C ALA A 55 3.64 11.73 10.98
N LYS A 56 3.86 12.91 10.39
CA LYS A 56 3.87 13.09 8.94
C LYS A 56 4.92 12.21 8.27
N ARG A 57 6.16 12.20 8.78
CA ARG A 57 7.25 11.38 8.22
C ARG A 57 6.96 9.89 8.32
N LEU A 58 6.35 9.42 9.41
CA LEU A 58 5.91 8.03 9.54
C LEU A 58 4.91 7.66 8.44
N VAL A 59 3.94 8.53 8.17
CA VAL A 59 2.96 8.34 7.08
C VAL A 59 3.63 8.34 5.71
N GLU A 60 4.57 9.26 5.45
CA GLU A 60 5.32 9.30 4.19
C GLU A 60 6.13 8.02 3.94
N ILE A 61 6.83 7.51 4.96
CA ILE A 61 7.60 6.27 4.87
C ILE A 61 6.69 5.07 4.63
N GLN A 62 5.57 5.00 5.35
CA GLN A 62 4.54 3.98 5.10
C GLN A 62 4.03 4.06 3.66
N ASN A 63 3.72 5.26 3.15
CA ASN A 63 3.27 5.43 1.77
C ASN A 63 4.36 5.09 0.74
N SER A 64 5.63 5.37 1.05
CA SER A 64 6.76 5.08 0.16
C SER A 64 7.11 3.59 0.09
N GLU A 65 7.02 2.84 1.19
CA GLU A 65 7.25 1.37 1.15
C GLU A 65 6.14 0.63 0.42
N TYR A 66 4.93 1.19 0.40
CA TYR A 66 3.73 0.48 -0.03
C TYR A 66 3.11 1.04 -1.32
N GLY A 67 3.72 2.06 -1.95
CA GLY A 67 3.09 2.79 -3.05
C GLY A 67 1.86 3.57 -2.56
N PHE A 68 1.34 4.46 -3.41
CA PHE A 68 0.26 5.42 -3.13
C PHE A 68 -1.13 4.79 -2.88
N VAL A 69 -1.17 3.65 -2.21
CA VAL A 69 -2.35 2.85 -1.94
C VAL A 69 -2.61 2.88 -0.44
N PRO A 70 -3.70 3.55 0.01
CA PRO A 70 -4.07 3.60 1.42
C PRO A 70 -4.16 2.17 2.01
N HIS A 71 -3.59 1.97 3.20
CA HIS A 71 -3.53 0.65 3.85
C HIS A 71 -4.90 -0.05 3.98
N PHE A 72 -5.98 0.72 4.10
CA PHE A 72 -7.35 0.18 4.13
C PHE A 72 -7.79 -0.43 2.80
N LYS A 73 -7.33 0.11 1.67
CA LYS A 73 -7.66 -0.39 0.33
C LYS A 73 -6.84 -1.63 -0.05
N LYS A 74 -5.63 -1.79 0.51
CA LYS A 74 -4.85 -3.03 0.40
C LYS A 74 -5.54 -4.25 1.02
N LYS A 75 -6.29 -4.04 2.10
CA LYS A 75 -7.10 -5.07 2.76
C LYS A 75 -8.44 -5.32 2.06
N ALA A 76 -8.77 -4.53 1.05
CA ALA A 76 -9.99 -4.75 0.27
C ALA A 76 -9.90 -6.08 -0.48
N ASN A 77 -11.05 -6.73 -0.64
CA ASN A 77 -11.15 -8.00 -1.32
C ASN A 77 -11.17 -7.76 -2.84
N PHE A 78 -10.17 -8.30 -3.53
CA PHE A 78 -10.08 -8.22 -4.99
C PHE A 78 -11.21 -8.98 -5.67
N VAL A 79 -11.71 -10.08 -5.07
CA VAL A 79 -12.84 -10.85 -5.64
C VAL A 79 -14.10 -9.99 -5.70
N ASP A 80 -14.43 -9.28 -4.61
CA ASP A 80 -15.60 -8.39 -4.55
C ASP A 80 -15.45 -7.22 -5.54
N TYR A 81 -14.24 -6.68 -5.65
CA TYR A 81 -13.93 -5.64 -6.62
C TYR A 81 -14.13 -6.12 -8.06
N PHE A 82 -13.61 -7.30 -8.38
CA PHE A 82 -13.75 -7.91 -9.70
C PHE A 82 -15.22 -8.22 -10.02
N ALA A 83 -15.98 -8.69 -9.03
CA ALA A 83 -17.41 -8.93 -9.16
C ALA A 83 -18.19 -7.65 -9.50
N ARG A 84 -17.88 -6.52 -8.83
CA ARG A 84 -18.47 -5.21 -9.16
C ARG A 84 -18.18 -4.79 -10.59
N ILE A 85 -16.95 -5.00 -11.08
CA ILE A 85 -16.60 -4.69 -12.48
C ILE A 85 -17.40 -5.59 -13.42
N ALA A 86 -17.46 -6.90 -13.16
CA ALA A 86 -18.17 -7.85 -13.99
C ALA A 86 -19.67 -7.55 -14.10
N GLN A 87 -20.31 -7.11 -13.01
CA GLN A 87 -21.71 -6.69 -12.99
C GLN A 87 -21.99 -5.47 -13.86
N GLY A 88 -21.03 -4.57 -14.02
CA GLY A 88 -21.13 -3.39 -14.88
C GLY A 88 -20.88 -3.67 -16.37
N LYS A 89 -20.66 -4.94 -16.76
CA LYS A 89 -20.41 -5.33 -18.15
C LYS A 89 -21.69 -5.83 -18.83
N PRO A 90 -21.78 -5.67 -20.17
CA PRO A 90 -22.89 -6.22 -20.95
C PRO A 90 -23.08 -7.72 -20.69
N ARG A 91 -24.34 -8.17 -20.64
CA ARG A 91 -24.69 -9.58 -20.32
C ARG A 91 -24.12 -10.60 -21.30
N ASP A 92 -23.89 -10.18 -22.54
CA ASP A 92 -23.27 -10.92 -23.63
C ASP A 92 -21.74 -11.09 -23.45
N ASP A 93 -21.06 -10.23 -22.69
CA ASP A 93 -19.64 -10.41 -22.33
C ASP A 93 -19.52 -11.41 -21.16
N THR A 94 -19.82 -12.67 -21.46
CA THR A 94 -19.78 -13.80 -20.52
C THR A 94 -18.37 -14.06 -19.97
N ALA A 95 -17.32 -13.55 -20.62
CA ALA A 95 -15.94 -13.77 -20.22
C ALA A 95 -15.62 -13.18 -18.85
N TRP A 96 -16.20 -12.04 -18.48
CA TRP A 96 -16.01 -11.46 -17.14
C TRP A 96 -16.62 -12.34 -16.06
N ASN A 97 -17.84 -12.81 -16.26
CA ASN A 97 -18.55 -13.66 -15.30
C ASN A 97 -17.87 -15.03 -15.15
N ASN A 98 -17.40 -15.62 -16.24
CA ASN A 98 -16.68 -16.88 -16.18
C ASN A 98 -15.29 -16.71 -15.53
N ALA A 99 -14.57 -15.63 -15.84
CA ALA A 99 -13.31 -15.32 -15.14
C ALA A 99 -13.52 -15.13 -13.63
N LEU A 100 -14.62 -14.47 -13.21
CA LEU A 100 -14.98 -14.33 -11.80
C LEU A 100 -15.19 -15.68 -11.11
N LYS A 101 -15.90 -16.62 -11.76
CA LYS A 101 -16.11 -17.97 -11.20
C LYS A 101 -14.79 -18.69 -10.96
N HIS A 102 -13.86 -18.62 -11.93
CA HIS A 102 -12.53 -19.22 -11.75
C HIS A 102 -11.72 -18.54 -10.66
N LEU A 103 -11.80 -17.21 -10.55
CA LEU A 103 -11.14 -16.44 -9.49
C LEU A 103 -11.68 -16.83 -8.10
N GLN A 104 -13.00 -16.93 -7.96
CA GLN A 104 -13.65 -17.37 -6.72
C GLN A 104 -13.23 -18.79 -6.34
N ALA A 105 -13.23 -19.72 -7.30
CA ALA A 105 -12.82 -21.10 -7.07
C ALA A 105 -11.34 -21.20 -6.63
N PHE A 106 -10.45 -20.43 -7.25
CA PHE A 106 -9.02 -20.45 -6.93
C PHE A 106 -8.68 -19.82 -5.58
N THR A 107 -9.42 -18.80 -5.18
CA THR A 107 -9.16 -18.02 -3.94
C THR A 107 -10.03 -18.44 -2.76
N SER A 108 -10.85 -19.48 -2.91
CA SER A 108 -11.92 -19.81 -1.95
C SER A 108 -12.83 -18.59 -1.65
N GLY A 109 -13.07 -17.75 -2.67
CA GLY A 109 -13.97 -16.61 -2.62
C GLY A 109 -13.39 -15.29 -2.09
N ARG A 110 -12.14 -15.27 -1.60
CA ARG A 110 -11.54 -14.04 -1.05
C ARG A 110 -10.05 -13.96 -1.27
N ILE A 111 -9.58 -12.80 -1.72
CA ILE A 111 -8.16 -12.47 -1.72
C ILE A 111 -7.96 -10.96 -1.53
N GLN A 112 -6.97 -10.57 -0.74
CA GLN A 112 -6.61 -9.16 -0.57
C GLN A 112 -5.81 -8.66 -1.77
N PHE A 113 -5.95 -7.39 -2.13
CA PHE A 113 -5.12 -6.77 -3.18
C PHE A 113 -3.62 -6.93 -2.91
N SER A 114 -3.19 -6.85 -1.65
CA SER A 114 -1.78 -7.04 -1.27
C SER A 114 -1.25 -8.46 -1.51
N ALA A 115 -2.12 -9.45 -1.61
CA ALA A 115 -1.74 -10.84 -1.87
C ALA A 115 -1.69 -11.18 -3.37
N VAL A 116 -2.18 -10.28 -4.23
CA VAL A 116 -2.09 -10.42 -5.70
C VAL A 116 -0.73 -9.91 -6.17
N THR A 117 0.28 -10.76 -6.03
CA THR A 117 1.65 -10.51 -6.52
C THR A 117 1.83 -11.04 -7.95
N ASP A 118 2.96 -10.71 -8.60
CA ASP A 118 3.29 -11.25 -9.91
C ASP A 118 3.40 -12.79 -9.90
N ASP A 119 3.99 -13.35 -8.84
CA ASP A 119 4.07 -14.80 -8.62
C ASP A 119 2.69 -15.46 -8.47
N TRP A 120 1.79 -14.80 -7.74
CA TRP A 120 0.41 -15.23 -7.62
C TRP A 120 -0.31 -15.22 -8.98
N LEU A 121 -0.05 -14.19 -9.81
CA LEU A 121 -0.64 -14.08 -11.15
C LEU A 121 -0.16 -15.18 -12.09
N GLU A 122 1.12 -15.54 -12.06
CA GLU A 122 1.64 -16.67 -12.85
C GLU A 122 1.05 -18.00 -12.36
N THR A 123 0.90 -18.19 -11.06
CA THR A 123 0.24 -19.38 -10.49
C THR A 123 -1.22 -19.46 -10.95
N PHE A 124 -1.97 -18.35 -10.89
CA PHE A 124 -3.36 -18.30 -11.34
C PHE A 124 -3.49 -18.55 -12.85
N LYS A 125 -2.59 -17.99 -13.67
CA LYS A 125 -2.54 -18.25 -15.11
C LYS A 125 -2.29 -19.73 -15.42
N THR A 126 -1.38 -20.36 -14.68
CA THR A 126 -1.11 -21.81 -14.80
C THR A 126 -2.36 -22.61 -14.46
N TYR A 127 -3.03 -22.28 -13.36
CA TYR A 127 -4.32 -22.87 -12.99
C TYR A 127 -5.36 -22.74 -14.11
N LEU A 128 -5.53 -21.56 -14.73
CA LEU A 128 -6.49 -21.36 -15.82
C LEU A 128 -6.24 -22.29 -17.01
N VAL A 129 -4.99 -22.46 -17.43
CA VAL A 129 -4.63 -23.33 -18.57
C VAL A 129 -4.95 -24.81 -18.26
N THR A 130 -4.96 -25.22 -16.99
CA THR A 130 -5.40 -26.58 -16.60
C THR A 130 -6.93 -26.78 -16.60
N LYS A 131 -7.71 -25.69 -16.59
CA LYS A 131 -9.18 -25.73 -16.44
C LYS A 131 -9.95 -25.37 -17.69
N VAL A 132 -9.36 -24.59 -18.60
CA VAL A 132 -10.01 -24.13 -19.83
C VAL A 132 -9.02 -24.14 -20.99
N SER A 133 -9.53 -24.02 -22.22
CA SER A 133 -8.67 -23.91 -23.41
C SER A 133 -7.69 -22.75 -23.30
N GLN A 134 -6.52 -22.85 -23.95
CA GLN A 134 -5.48 -21.82 -23.90
C GLN A 134 -5.99 -20.42 -24.31
N ASN A 135 -6.84 -20.35 -25.34
CA ASN A 135 -7.44 -19.09 -25.79
C ASN A 135 -8.42 -18.50 -24.77
N THR A 136 -9.21 -19.36 -24.12
CA THR A 136 -10.11 -18.97 -23.05
C THR A 136 -9.33 -18.49 -21.81
N ALA A 137 -8.28 -19.22 -21.42
CA ALA A 137 -7.39 -18.86 -20.31
C ALA A 137 -6.75 -17.48 -20.55
N HIS A 138 -6.23 -17.24 -21.75
CA HIS A 138 -5.68 -15.94 -22.13
C HIS A 138 -6.72 -14.81 -22.01
N THR A 139 -7.94 -15.06 -22.48
CA THR A 139 -9.05 -14.10 -22.38
C THR A 139 -9.37 -13.79 -20.92
N TYR A 140 -9.54 -14.80 -20.06
CA TYR A 140 -9.88 -14.61 -18.65
C TYR A 140 -8.76 -13.90 -17.88
N PHE A 141 -7.52 -14.31 -18.10
CA PHE A 141 -6.35 -13.65 -17.50
C PHE A 141 -6.23 -12.18 -17.93
N SER A 142 -6.57 -11.88 -19.18
CA SER A 142 -6.61 -10.50 -19.68
C SER A 142 -7.67 -9.65 -18.96
N LYS A 143 -8.84 -10.22 -18.62
CA LYS A 143 -9.85 -9.52 -17.79
C LYS A 143 -9.34 -9.23 -16.38
N ILE A 144 -8.66 -10.19 -15.73
CA ILE A 144 -8.02 -9.97 -14.41
C ILE A 144 -7.01 -8.82 -14.49
N LYS A 145 -6.12 -8.83 -15.50
CA LYS A 145 -5.15 -7.75 -15.70
C LYS A 145 -5.82 -6.40 -15.94
N ALA A 146 -6.92 -6.36 -16.70
CA ALA A 146 -7.68 -5.14 -16.91
C ALA A 146 -8.28 -4.60 -15.60
N ALA A 147 -8.84 -5.46 -14.75
CA ALA A 147 -9.35 -5.07 -13.44
C ALA A 147 -8.24 -4.54 -12.51
N LEU A 148 -7.06 -5.18 -12.49
CA LEU A 148 -5.92 -4.70 -11.70
C LEU A 148 -5.43 -3.32 -12.15
N ARG A 149 -5.33 -3.10 -13.47
CA ARG A 149 -4.99 -1.77 -14.03
C ARG A 149 -6.03 -0.71 -13.65
N GLN A 150 -7.31 -1.07 -13.65
CA GLN A 150 -8.38 -0.19 -13.22
C GLN A 150 -8.27 0.14 -11.71
N ALA A 151 -7.97 -0.85 -10.88
CA ALA A 151 -7.76 -0.65 -9.44
C ALA A 151 -6.61 0.32 -9.17
N VAL A 152 -5.49 0.20 -9.91
CA VAL A 152 -4.36 1.14 -9.83
C VAL A 152 -4.79 2.55 -10.23
N LYS A 153 -5.62 2.71 -11.28
CA LYS A 153 -6.15 4.02 -11.69
C LYS A 153 -7.11 4.62 -10.65
N GLU A 154 -7.91 3.78 -9.99
CA GLU A 154 -8.82 4.15 -8.90
C GLU A 154 -8.09 4.34 -7.54
N LYS A 155 -6.75 4.22 -7.54
CA LYS A 155 -5.88 4.31 -6.36
C LYS A 155 -6.35 3.40 -5.23
N ILE A 156 -6.69 2.15 -5.57
CA ILE A 156 -7.06 1.05 -4.67
C ILE A 156 -5.83 0.27 -4.22
#